data_AF-A0A328FA11-F1
#
_entry.id   AF-A0A328FA11-F1
#
_cell.length_a   1.000
_cell.length_b   1.000
_cell.length_c   1.000
_cell.angle_alpha   90.00
_cell.angle_beta   90.00
_cell.angle_gamma   90.00
#
_symmetry.space_group_name_H-M   'P 1'
#
loop_
_entity.id
_entity.type
_entity.pdbx_description
1 polymer ?
#
loop_
_entity_poly.entity_id
_entity_poly.type
_entity_poly.pdbx_seq_one_letter_code
_entity_poly.pdbx_strand_id
1 'polypeptide(L)'
;MIEEDIYSNLAAIPITIDSFTWHSAEQFFQASKFTDEAIITKIKECSNPFLCAAIGQTREFKIREDWEQIKVSVMEHAIRARFDQHPDLADILKRSNGILYDHSAADDFWGIGANVTGKILMKIRDELQSAT
;
A
#
# COMPACT_ATOMS: atom_id res chain seq x y z
N MET A 1 15.34 -4.84 8.10
CA MET A 1 14.74 -4.05 7.02
C MET A 1 15.89 -3.62 6.13
N ILE A 2 16.01 -4.23 4.95
CA ILE A 2 16.91 -3.73 3.91
C ILE A 2 16.23 -2.55 3.21
N GLU A 3 16.99 -1.69 2.54
CA GLU A 3 16.48 -0.46 1.92
C GLU A 3 15.34 -0.71 0.91
N GLU A 4 15.31 -1.90 0.30
CA GLU A 4 14.27 -2.31 -0.67
C GLU A 4 12.95 -2.76 0.00
N ASP A 5 12.96 -3.13 1.28
CA ASP A 5 11.75 -3.55 2.00
C ASP A 5 10.75 -2.39 2.11
N ILE A 6 11.21 -1.14 2.06
CA ILE A 6 10.38 0.05 2.24
C ILE A 6 9.41 0.27 1.08
N TYR A 7 9.69 -0.34 -0.08
CA TYR A 7 8.84 -0.28 -1.27
C TYR A 7 7.72 -1.33 -1.24
N SER A 8 7.86 -2.37 -0.41
CA SER A 8 6.85 -3.41 -0.32
C SER A 8 5.57 -2.91 0.36
N ASN A 9 4.42 -3.20 -0.25
CA ASN A 9 3.12 -2.90 0.38
C ASN A 9 2.81 -3.77 1.60
N LEU A 10 3.45 -4.95 1.67
CA LEU A 10 3.37 -5.90 2.77
C LEU A 10 4.35 -5.59 3.90
N ALA A 11 5.25 -4.61 3.72
CA ALA A 11 6.15 -4.19 4.80
C ALA A 11 5.34 -3.70 6.00
N ALA A 12 5.73 -4.15 7.19
CA ALA A 12 5.11 -3.78 8.46
C ALA A 12 5.52 -2.36 8.88
N ILE A 13 5.14 -1.38 8.07
CA ILE A 13 5.37 0.05 8.28
C ILE A 13 4.01 0.67 8.61
N PRO A 14 3.75 1.02 9.90
CA PRO A 14 2.44 1.48 10.31
C PRO A 14 2.06 2.81 9.65
N ILE A 15 0.82 2.94 9.19
CA ILE A 15 0.27 4.18 8.62
C ILE A 15 -1.06 4.50 9.29
N THR A 16 -1.27 5.77 9.63
CA THR A 16 -2.53 6.24 10.19
C THR A 16 -3.37 6.91 9.12
N ILE A 17 -4.56 6.37 8.87
CA ILE A 17 -5.54 6.89 7.89
C ILE A 17 -6.91 6.84 8.58
N ASP A 18 -7.68 7.93 8.48
CA ASP A 18 -9.00 8.08 9.11
C ASP A 18 -9.02 7.71 10.61
N SER A 19 -8.01 8.21 11.33
CA SER A 19 -7.80 7.98 12.77
C SER A 19 -7.56 6.51 13.17
N PHE A 20 -7.37 5.61 12.21
CA PHE A 20 -6.99 4.22 12.46
C PHE A 20 -5.56 3.95 11.99
N THR A 21 -4.76 3.28 12.83
CA THR A 21 -3.40 2.86 12.49
C THR A 21 -3.42 1.46 11.89
N TRP A 22 -3.10 1.39 10.61
CA TRP A 22 -2.90 0.17 9.85
C TRP A 22 -1.45 -0.28 9.97
N HIS A 23 -1.20 -1.57 10.11
CA HIS A 23 0.13 -2.17 10.22
C HIS A 23 0.93 -2.14 8.91
N SER A 24 0.26 -2.00 7.76
CA SER A 24 0.87 -1.92 6.43
C SER A 24 -0.08 -1.25 5.43
N ALA A 25 0.46 -0.82 4.29
CA ALA A 25 -0.38 -0.34 3.19
C ALA A 25 -1.31 -1.43 2.64
N GLU A 26 -0.83 -2.68 2.60
CA GLU A 26 -1.64 -3.81 2.16
C GLU A 26 -2.85 -4.04 3.07
N GLN A 27 -2.71 -3.90 4.40
CA GLN A 27 -3.84 -4.05 5.31
C GLN A 27 -4.93 -3.00 5.04
N PHE A 28 -4.55 -1.74 4.88
CA PHE A 28 -5.49 -0.67 4.51
C PHE A 28 -6.15 -0.93 3.16
N PHE A 29 -5.36 -1.31 2.14
CA PHE A 29 -5.84 -1.60 0.80
C PHE A 29 -6.87 -2.74 0.79
N GLN A 30 -6.62 -3.80 1.56
CA GLN A 30 -7.50 -4.96 1.67
C GLN A 30 -8.79 -4.64 2.42
N ALA A 31 -8.73 -3.84 3.50
CA ALA A 31 -9.93 -3.38 4.18
C ALA A 31 -10.80 -2.47 3.28
N SER A 32 -10.16 -1.63 2.46
CA SER A 32 -10.83 -0.67 1.58
C SER A 32 -11.63 -1.29 0.43
N LYS A 33 -11.48 -2.61 0.19
CA LYS A 33 -12.30 -3.37 -0.75
C LYS A 33 -13.76 -3.50 -0.32
N PHE A 34 -14.02 -3.41 0.98
CA PHE A 34 -15.30 -3.76 1.55
C PHE A 34 -16.00 -2.55 2.16
N THR A 35 -17.33 -2.60 2.20
CA THR A 35 -18.18 -1.69 2.96
C THR A 35 -18.86 -2.39 4.13
N ASP A 36 -18.67 -3.71 4.26
CA ASP A 36 -19.21 -4.52 5.34
C ASP A 36 -18.27 -4.48 6.55
N GLU A 37 -18.78 -3.96 7.66
CA GLU A 37 -18.02 -3.77 8.90
C GLU A 37 -17.47 -5.08 9.50
N ALA A 38 -18.10 -6.23 9.25
CA ALA A 38 -17.66 -7.51 9.81
C ALA A 38 -16.30 -7.93 9.25
N ILE A 39 -16.10 -7.80 7.93
CA ILE A 39 -14.80 -8.10 7.31
C ILE A 39 -13.78 -6.99 7.55
N ILE A 40 -14.21 -5.72 7.58
CA ILE A 40 -13.32 -4.61 7.90
C ILE A 40 -12.74 -4.79 9.30
N THR A 41 -13.58 -5.12 10.29
CA THR A 41 -13.14 -5.41 11.66
C THR A 41 -12.16 -6.57 11.71
N LYS A 42 -12.47 -7.68 11.01
CA LYS A 42 -11.58 -8.84 10.93
C LYS A 42 -10.20 -8.50 10.34
N ILE A 43 -10.15 -7.61 9.35
CA ILE A 43 -8.89 -7.14 8.76
C ILE A 43 -8.18 -6.18 9.72
N LYS A 44 -8.90 -5.30 10.44
CA LYS A 44 -8.33 -4.38 11.44
C LYS A 44 -7.67 -5.13 12.61
N GLU A 45 -8.25 -6.24 13.05
CA GLU A 45 -7.72 -7.09 14.13
C GLU A 45 -6.50 -7.94 13.71
N CYS A 46 -6.26 -8.06 12.40
CA CYS A 46 -5.12 -8.79 11.86
C CYS A 46 -3.85 -7.93 11.94
N SER A 47 -2.80 -8.46 12.59
CA SER A 47 -1.51 -7.77 12.74
C SER A 47 -0.42 -8.23 11.78
N ASN A 48 -0.63 -9.36 11.08
CA ASN A 48 0.32 -9.89 10.10
C ASN A 48 -0.12 -9.50 8.68
N PRO A 49 0.64 -8.66 7.94
CA PRO A 49 0.25 -8.18 6.61
C PRO A 49 -0.13 -9.30 5.62
N PHE A 50 0.56 -10.44 5.64
CA PHE A 50 0.25 -11.58 4.77
C PHE A 50 -1.09 -12.23 5.12
N LEU A 51 -1.39 -12.36 6.41
CA LEU A 51 -2.68 -12.87 6.86
C LEU A 51 -3.80 -11.88 6.48
N CYS A 52 -3.56 -10.58 6.59
CA CYS A 52 -4.56 -9.57 6.28
C CYS A 52 -4.86 -9.55 4.77
N ALA A 53 -3.82 -9.72 3.95
CA ALA A 53 -3.95 -9.93 2.51
C ALA A 53 -4.77 -11.18 2.18
N ALA A 54 -4.51 -12.31 2.85
CA ALA A 54 -5.27 -13.53 2.66
C ALA A 54 -6.76 -13.36 3.02
N ILE A 55 -7.06 -12.69 4.14
CA ILE A 55 -8.44 -12.40 4.56
C ILE A 55 -9.14 -11.51 3.54
N GLY A 56 -8.52 -10.42 3.09
CA GLY A 56 -9.12 -9.49 2.14
C GLY A 56 -9.22 -10.00 0.69
N GLN A 57 -8.59 -11.13 0.38
CA GLN A 57 -8.78 -11.83 -0.90
C GLN A 57 -10.05 -12.70 -0.94
N THR A 58 -10.75 -12.87 0.19
CA THR A 58 -12.02 -13.62 0.21
C THR A 58 -13.04 -13.07 -0.79
N ARG A 59 -13.94 -13.96 -1.21
CA ARG A 59 -15.11 -13.66 -2.07
C ARG A 59 -16.42 -13.96 -1.36
N GLU A 60 -16.36 -14.33 -0.07
CA GLU A 60 -17.54 -14.51 0.78
C GLU A 60 -18.24 -13.18 1.07
N PHE A 61 -17.48 -12.08 1.07
CA PHE A 61 -17.98 -10.72 1.24
C PHE A 61 -17.99 -9.98 -0.09
N LYS A 62 -19.02 -9.16 -0.30
CA LYS A 62 -19.15 -8.33 -1.51
C LYS A 62 -18.09 -7.24 -1.51
N ILE A 63 -17.25 -7.23 -2.54
CA ILE A 63 -16.36 -6.10 -2.84
C ILE A 63 -17.20 -4.94 -3.38
N ARG A 64 -16.83 -3.71 -3.01
CA ARG A 64 -17.46 -2.49 -3.50
C ARG A 64 -17.48 -2.42 -5.03
N GLU A 65 -18.57 -1.88 -5.58
CA GLU A 65 -18.85 -1.92 -7.03
C GLU A 65 -17.89 -1.07 -7.86
N ASP A 66 -17.36 -0.01 -7.26
CA ASP A 66 -16.39 0.91 -7.86
C ASP A 66 -14.92 0.49 -7.66
N TRP A 67 -14.67 -0.70 -7.09
CA TRP A 67 -13.32 -1.11 -6.67
C TRP A 67 -12.29 -1.01 -7.80
N GLU A 68 -12.62 -1.50 -8.99
CA GLU A 68 -11.70 -1.48 -10.13
C GLU A 68 -11.33 -0.05 -10.57
N GLN A 69 -12.20 0.93 -10.31
CA GLN A 69 -11.95 2.34 -10.64
C GLN A 69 -11.07 3.02 -9.59
N ILE A 70 -11.17 2.60 -8.32
CA ILE A 70 -10.51 3.31 -7.20
C ILE A 70 -9.30 2.60 -6.62
N LYS A 71 -9.07 1.32 -6.92
CA LYS A 71 -7.98 0.54 -6.28
C LYS A 71 -6.62 1.22 -6.36
N VAL A 72 -6.32 1.88 -7.48
CA VAL A 72 -5.05 2.60 -7.69
C VAL A 72 -4.95 3.81 -6.79
N SER A 73 -6.01 4.61 -6.64
CA SER A 73 -6.00 5.79 -5.76
C SER A 73 -5.95 5.40 -4.29
N VAL A 74 -6.62 4.31 -3.90
CA VAL A 74 -6.54 3.73 -2.55
C VAL A 74 -5.11 3.31 -2.23
N MET A 75 -4.44 2.58 -3.15
CA MET A 75 -3.05 2.17 -2.95
C MET A 75 -2.11 3.38 -2.90
N GLU A 76 -2.27 4.36 -3.80
CA GLU A 76 -1.49 5.59 -3.78
C GLU A 76 -1.65 6.34 -2.45
N HIS A 77 -2.88 6.44 -1.93
CA HIS A 77 -3.13 7.09 -0.65
C HIS A 77 -2.36 6.41 0.50
N ALA A 78 -2.34 5.07 0.51
CA ALA A 78 -1.61 4.30 1.53
C ALA A 78 -0.09 4.47 1.44
N ILE A 79 0.46 4.43 0.22
CA ILE A 79 1.89 4.60 -0.02
C ILE A 79 2.31 6.04 0.31
N ARG A 80 1.49 7.03 -0.06
CA ARG A 80 1.74 8.43 0.28
C ARG A 80 1.72 8.66 1.79
N ALA A 81 0.72 8.13 2.49
CA ALA A 81 0.64 8.19 3.94
C ALA A 81 1.90 7.60 4.61
N ARG A 82 2.48 6.53 4.05
CA ARG A 82 3.76 5.97 4.52
C ARG A 82 4.88 7.00 4.46
N PHE A 83 5.12 7.63 3.32
CA PHE A 83 6.24 8.56 3.19
C PHE A 83 5.98 9.89 3.89
N ASP A 84 4.73 10.34 3.99
CA ASP A 84 4.38 11.54 4.76
C ASP A 84 4.60 11.35 6.27
N GLN A 85 4.38 10.13 6.79
CA GLN A 85 4.45 9.83 8.23
C GLN A 85 5.82 9.29 8.67
N HIS A 86 6.68 8.87 7.73
CA HIS A 86 8.01 8.32 7.99
C HIS A 86 9.07 9.10 7.19
N PRO A 87 9.52 10.27 7.69
CA PRO A 87 10.44 11.15 6.96
C PRO A 87 11.79 10.51 6.59
N ASP A 88 12.27 9.58 7.42
CA ASP A 88 13.47 8.79 7.17
C ASP A 88 13.32 7.91 5.91
N LEU A 89 12.14 7.31 5.72
CA LEU A 89 11.82 6.54 4.53
C LEU A 89 11.59 7.44 3.31
N ALA A 90 10.99 8.62 3.51
CA ALA A 90 10.81 9.61 2.45
C ALA A 90 12.15 10.10 1.91
N ASP A 91 13.12 10.31 2.79
CA ASP A 91 14.49 10.67 2.44
C ASP A 91 15.20 9.58 1.63
N ILE A 92 14.97 8.30 1.97
CA ILE A 92 15.48 7.17 1.18
C ILE A 92 14.83 7.17 -0.21
N LEU A 93 13.50 7.26 -0.28
CA LEU A 93 12.78 7.30 -1.55
C LEU A 93 13.24 8.47 -2.42
N LYS A 94 13.42 9.65 -1.83
CA LYS A 94 13.89 10.87 -2.49
C LYS A 94 15.27 10.71 -3.12
N ARG A 95 16.19 9.99 -2.45
CA ARG A 95 17.55 9.71 -2.96
C ARG A 95 17.60 8.52 -3.92
N SER A 96 16.56 7.70 -3.97
CA SER A 96 16.49 6.56 -4.90
C SER A 96 16.52 7.02 -6.35
N ASN A 97 17.01 6.16 -7.24
CA ASN A 97 17.11 6.42 -8.67
C ASN A 97 16.65 5.20 -9.48
N GLY A 98 16.35 5.42 -10.75
CA GLY A 98 15.92 4.36 -11.66
C GLY A 98 14.48 3.92 -11.42
N ILE A 99 14.15 2.76 -12.01
CA ILE A 99 12.81 2.17 -11.92
C ILE A 99 12.68 1.43 -10.59
N LEU A 100 11.65 1.80 -9.83
CA LEU A 100 11.29 1.12 -8.58
C LEU A 100 10.27 0.02 -8.85
N TYR A 101 10.31 -1.03 -8.04
CA TYR A 101 9.37 -2.14 -8.08
C TYR A 101 8.93 -2.47 -6.65
N ASP A 102 7.69 -2.92 -6.53
CA ASP A 102 7.25 -3.66 -5.34
C ASP A 102 7.87 -5.07 -5.40
N HIS A 103 8.37 -5.55 -4.26
CA HIS A 103 8.93 -6.90 -4.13
C HIS A 103 7.88 -8.01 -4.33
N SER A 104 6.60 -7.66 -4.47
CA SER A 104 5.53 -8.59 -4.87
C SER A 104 5.62 -8.97 -6.37
N ALA A 105 6.61 -9.80 -6.72
CA ALA A 105 6.84 -10.30 -8.08
C ALA A 105 5.68 -11.17 -8.65
N ALA A 106 4.63 -11.42 -7.88
CA ALA A 106 3.56 -12.36 -8.22
C ALA A 106 2.36 -11.74 -8.96
N ASP A 107 2.24 -10.41 -8.98
CA ASP A 107 1.08 -9.73 -9.59
C ASP A 107 1.53 -8.91 -10.81
N ASP A 108 1.03 -9.26 -12.00
CA ASP A 108 1.34 -8.55 -13.24
C ASP A 108 0.87 -7.09 -13.23
N PHE A 109 -0.21 -6.77 -12.51
CA PHE A 109 -0.76 -5.41 -12.46
C PHE A 109 0.03 -4.53 -11.48
N TRP A 110 0.23 -5.02 -10.25
CA TRP A 110 0.91 -4.23 -9.21
C TRP A 110 2.44 -4.31 -9.29
N GLY A 111 2.97 -5.48 -9.61
CA GLY A 111 4.38 -5.83 -9.69
C GLY A 111 4.98 -5.61 -11.10
N ILE A 112 5.93 -6.46 -11.50
CA ILE A 112 6.89 -6.18 -12.59
C ILE A 112 6.24 -5.86 -13.95
N GLY A 113 5.08 -6.44 -14.27
CA GLY A 113 4.41 -6.27 -15.56
C GLY A 113 4.00 -4.83 -15.85
N ALA A 114 2.84 -4.40 -15.33
CA ALA A 114 2.35 -3.03 -15.48
C ALA A 114 3.04 -2.05 -14.51
N ASN A 115 3.69 -2.56 -13.46
CA ASN A 115 4.45 -1.81 -12.46
C ASN A 115 3.68 -0.61 -11.89
N VAL A 116 2.41 -0.81 -11.54
CA VAL A 116 1.57 0.26 -11.00
C VAL A 116 2.13 0.76 -9.66
N THR A 117 2.58 -0.15 -8.77
CA THR A 117 3.19 0.27 -7.50
C THR A 117 4.47 1.05 -7.72
N GLY A 118 5.36 0.59 -8.60
CA GLY A 118 6.58 1.32 -8.95
C GLY A 118 6.30 2.70 -9.53
N LYS A 119 5.29 2.83 -10.40
CA LYS A 119 4.85 4.12 -10.95
C LYS A 119 4.35 5.07 -9.85
N ILE A 120 3.60 4.56 -8.87
CA ILE A 120 3.17 5.35 -7.70
C ILE A 120 4.38 5.81 -6.89
N LEU A 121 5.33 4.91 -6.59
CA LEU A 121 6.54 5.24 -5.84
C LEU A 121 7.37 6.31 -6.54
N MET A 122 7.57 6.18 -7.85
CA MET A 122 8.30 7.15 -8.66
C MET A 122 7.57 8.50 -8.72
N LYS A 123 6.23 8.51 -8.86
CA LYS A 123 5.44 9.74 -8.78
C LYS A 123 5.67 10.46 -7.44
N ILE A 124 5.56 9.76 -6.33
CA ILE A 124 5.77 10.34 -4.98
C ILE A 124 7.22 10.83 -4.83
N ARG A 125 8.21 10.08 -5.33
CA ARG A 125 9.62 10.51 -5.35
C ARG A 125 9.77 11.85 -6.10
N ASP A 126 9.22 11.95 -7.30
CA ASP A 126 9.37 13.14 -8.15
C ASP A 126 8.72 14.38 -7.47
N GLU A 127 7.59 14.19 -6.77
CA GLU A 127 6.94 15.21 -5.96
C GLU A 127 7.82 15.64 -4.75
N LEU A 128 8.41 14.68 -4.03
CA LEU A 128 9.32 14.95 -2.90
C LEU A 128 10.61 15.67 -3.34
N GLN A 129 11.09 15.41 -4.55
CA GLN A 129 12.23 16.09 -5.16
C GLN A 129 11.87 17.52 -5.59
N SER A 130 10.64 17.74 -6.07
CA SER A 130 10.17 19.05 -6.55
C SER A 130 9.76 20.01 -5.44
N ALA A 131 9.45 19.51 -4.24
CA ALA A 131 9.07 20.31 -3.07
C ALA A 131 10.28 20.98 -2.36
N THR A 132 11.46 21.00 -2.99
CA THR A 132 12.72 21.57 -2.47
C THR A 132 13.11 22.80 -3.26
#